data_AF-A0A6V7LTL0-F1
#
_entry.id   AF-A0A6V7LTL0-F1
#
_cell.length_a   1.000
_cell.length_b   1.000
_cell.length_c   1.000
_cell.angle_alpha   90.00
_cell.angle_beta   90.00
_cell.angle_gamma   90.00
#
_symmetry.space_group_name_H-M   'P 1'
#
loop_
_entity.id
_entity.type
_entity.pdbx_description
1 polymer ?
#
loop_
_entity_poly.entity_id
_entity_poly.type
_entity_poly.pdbx_seq_one_letter_code
_entity_poly.pdbx_strand_id
1 'polypeptide(L)'
;VFKPVISHVMEFFQPTAIVLQCGADSLANDRLGCFSLSTKGHGECVKFVRDLNVPLLTVGGGGYTLRNVARCWTYETSLLLDEQISNELPYTEYLEYFAPDFTLHPEVVTRQDNANSKQYLEAITRHVYDNLKMVQHSPSVQMQDVPCDALPPEEDRQPEPDPDSRHNTQDTDKITEPNNEYYAGDKDQDKMDTNES
;
A
#
# COMPACT_ATOMS: atom_id res chain seq x y z
N VAL A 1 -12.83 -16.98 5.76
CA VAL A 1 -11.41 -16.59 6.01
C VAL A 1 -11.32 -15.13 6.44
N PHE A 2 -11.71 -14.16 5.61
CA PHE A 2 -11.58 -12.72 5.92
C PHE A 2 -12.18 -12.29 7.27
N LYS A 3 -13.50 -12.45 7.47
CA LYS A 3 -14.19 -12.00 8.70
C LYS A 3 -13.53 -12.55 9.99
N PRO A 4 -13.28 -13.86 10.15
CA PRO A 4 -12.57 -14.38 11.33
C PRO A 4 -11.17 -13.78 11.55
N VAL A 5 -10.37 -13.66 10.48
CA VAL A 5 -9.01 -13.10 10.60
C VAL A 5 -9.06 -11.65 11.05
N ILE A 6 -9.88 -10.81 10.41
CA ILE A 6 -10.00 -9.40 10.78
C ILE A 6 -10.57 -9.25 12.19
N SER A 7 -11.54 -10.06 12.62
CA SER A 7 -12.02 -10.06 14.01
C SER A 7 -10.89 -10.29 15.01
N HIS A 8 -10.00 -11.25 14.75
CA HIS A 8 -8.84 -11.49 15.62
C HIS A 8 -7.82 -10.35 15.55
N VAL A 9 -7.62 -9.71 14.39
CA VAL A 9 -6.79 -8.50 14.29
C VAL A 9 -7.36 -7.40 15.20
N MET A 10 -8.68 -7.15 15.15
CA MET A 10 -9.31 -6.16 16.02
C MET A 10 -9.16 -6.49 17.51
N GLU A 11 -9.25 -7.77 17.87
CA GLU A 11 -9.11 -8.26 19.24
C GLU A 11 -7.68 -8.07 19.80
N PHE A 12 -6.67 -8.49 19.03
CA PHE A 12 -5.28 -8.52 19.50
C PHE A 12 -4.50 -7.23 19.22
N PHE A 13 -4.69 -6.61 18.05
CA PHE A 13 -3.96 -5.41 17.64
C PHE A 13 -4.63 -4.11 18.09
N GLN A 14 -5.96 -4.12 18.24
CA GLN A 14 -6.76 -2.98 18.71
C GLN A 14 -6.44 -1.66 17.99
N PRO A 15 -6.58 -1.59 16.65
CA PRO A 15 -6.26 -0.39 15.91
C PRO A 15 -7.20 0.77 16.26
N THR A 16 -6.66 1.98 16.34
CA THR A 16 -7.43 3.22 16.50
C THR A 16 -7.82 3.87 15.17
N ALA A 17 -7.24 3.41 14.06
CA ALA A 17 -7.60 3.78 12.70
C ALA A 17 -7.31 2.61 11.74
N ILE A 18 -8.07 2.50 10.66
CA ILE A 18 -7.94 1.46 9.63
C ILE A 18 -7.72 2.13 8.27
N VAL A 19 -6.74 1.64 7.53
CA VAL A 19 -6.60 1.93 6.09
C VAL A 19 -6.96 0.65 5.33
N LEU A 20 -8.03 0.71 4.54
CA LEU A 20 -8.51 -0.42 3.74
C LEU A 20 -8.20 -0.17 2.26
N GLN A 21 -7.31 -0.98 1.70
CA GLN A 21 -7.00 -0.98 0.28
C GLN A 21 -7.99 -1.89 -0.47
N CYS A 22 -8.81 -1.30 -1.33
CA CYS A 22 -9.89 -1.95 -2.07
C CYS A 22 -9.45 -2.29 -3.51
N GLY A 23 -8.39 -3.08 -3.65
CA GLY A 23 -7.92 -3.55 -4.95
C GLY A 23 -8.98 -4.40 -5.66
N ALA A 24 -9.40 -3.94 -6.83
CA ALA A 24 -10.43 -4.58 -7.65
C ALA A 24 -9.87 -5.66 -8.60
N ASP A 25 -8.56 -5.92 -8.59
CA ASP A 25 -7.92 -7.00 -9.35
C ASP A 25 -8.20 -8.40 -8.75
N SER A 26 -8.74 -8.48 -7.54
CA SER A 26 -9.25 -9.72 -6.96
C SER A 26 -10.64 -10.15 -7.50
N LEU A 27 -11.28 -9.32 -8.32
CA LEU A 27 -12.55 -9.65 -8.98
C LEU A 27 -12.36 -10.72 -10.06
N ALA A 28 -13.42 -11.49 -10.28
CA ALA A 28 -13.49 -12.41 -11.38
C ALA A 28 -13.33 -11.70 -12.73
N ASN A 29 -12.63 -12.35 -13.67
CA ASN A 29 -12.37 -11.84 -15.01
C ASN A 29 -11.58 -10.50 -15.01
N ASP A 30 -10.78 -10.25 -13.97
CA ASP A 30 -9.73 -9.24 -14.06
C ASP A 30 -8.68 -9.66 -15.12
N ARG A 31 -7.99 -8.68 -15.70
CA ARG A 31 -6.98 -8.92 -16.75
C ARG A 31 -5.71 -9.56 -16.21
N LEU A 32 -5.33 -9.27 -14.96
CA LEU A 32 -4.12 -9.79 -14.32
C LEU A 32 -4.43 -10.72 -13.14
N GLY A 33 -5.52 -10.45 -12.41
CA GLY A 33 -5.95 -11.26 -11.29
C GLY A 33 -6.53 -12.62 -11.70
N CYS A 34 -6.31 -13.62 -10.84
CA CYS A 34 -6.79 -15.00 -11.03
C CYS A 34 -7.82 -15.43 -9.97
N PHE A 35 -8.36 -14.48 -9.21
CA PHE A 35 -9.42 -14.73 -8.25
C PHE A 35 -10.79 -14.71 -8.93
N SER A 36 -11.81 -15.13 -8.18
CA SER A 36 -13.17 -15.22 -8.69
C SER A 36 -14.21 -14.55 -7.79
N LEU A 37 -13.89 -13.36 -7.28
CA LEU A 37 -14.83 -12.59 -6.46
C LEU A 37 -15.84 -11.83 -7.33
N SER A 38 -17.08 -11.76 -6.86
CA SER A 38 -18.07 -10.82 -7.39
C SER A 38 -17.93 -9.45 -6.71
N THR A 39 -18.49 -8.41 -7.32
CA THR A 39 -18.54 -7.07 -6.70
C THR A 39 -19.25 -7.08 -5.35
N LYS A 40 -20.28 -7.94 -5.19
CA LYS A 40 -20.94 -8.15 -3.89
C LYS A 40 -20.04 -8.83 -2.87
N GLY A 41 -19.36 -9.91 -3.26
CA GLY A 41 -18.45 -10.63 -2.37
C GLY A 41 -17.25 -9.79 -1.94
N HIS A 42 -16.77 -8.92 -2.81
CA HIS A 42 -15.73 -7.94 -2.52
C HIS A 42 -16.24 -6.84 -1.57
N GLY A 43 -17.39 -6.23 -1.89
CA GLY A 43 -18.03 -5.22 -1.04
C GLY A 43 -18.41 -5.71 0.36
N GLU A 44 -18.68 -7.00 0.55
CA GLU A 44 -18.89 -7.59 1.89
C GLU A 44 -17.68 -7.41 2.82
N CYS A 45 -16.45 -7.34 2.28
CA CYS A 45 -15.26 -7.02 3.06
C CYS A 45 -15.28 -5.56 3.53
N VAL A 46 -15.60 -4.63 2.63
CA VAL A 46 -15.72 -3.19 2.94
C VAL A 46 -16.81 -2.95 3.98
N LYS A 47 -17.99 -3.53 3.78
CA LYS A 47 -19.11 -3.43 4.72
C LYS A 47 -18.72 -3.94 6.11
N PHE A 48 -18.09 -5.11 6.17
CA PHE A 48 -17.65 -5.68 7.44
C PHE A 48 -16.68 -4.77 8.18
N VAL A 49 -15.70 -4.18 7.48
CA VAL A 49 -14.72 -3.27 8.10
C VAL A 49 -15.36 -1.96 8.53
N ARG A 50 -16.24 -1.38 7.70
CA ARG A 50 -17.04 -0.18 8.04
C ARG A 50 -17.81 -0.40 9.35
N ASP A 51 -18.45 -1.56 9.50
CA ASP A 51 -19.31 -1.89 10.66
C ASP A 51 -18.51 -2.06 11.98
N LEU A 52 -17.17 -2.09 11.93
CA LEU A 52 -16.32 -2.07 13.12
C LEU A 52 -16.29 -0.70 13.83
N ASN A 53 -16.78 0.36 13.17
CA ASN A 53 -16.88 1.72 13.73
C ASN A 53 -15.55 2.30 14.25
N VAL A 54 -14.45 2.01 13.55
CA VAL A 54 -13.12 2.62 13.75
C VAL A 54 -12.87 3.59 12.60
N PRO A 55 -12.22 4.76 12.83
CA PRO A 55 -11.85 5.69 11.75
C PRO A 55 -11.25 4.95 10.55
N LEU A 56 -11.90 5.08 9.39
CA LEU A 56 -11.63 4.28 8.21
C LEU A 56 -11.25 5.17 7.02
N LEU A 57 -10.05 4.94 6.47
CA LEU A 57 -9.64 5.47 5.18
C LEU A 57 -9.69 4.34 4.14
N THR A 58 -10.59 4.44 3.18
CA THR A 58 -10.66 3.52 2.05
C THR A 58 -9.92 4.08 0.84
N VAL A 59 -9.04 3.28 0.26
CA VAL A 59 -8.27 3.65 -0.94
C VAL A 59 -8.49 2.62 -2.04
N GLY A 60 -8.29 3.02 -3.30
CA GLY A 60 -8.33 2.10 -4.44
C GLY A 60 -7.07 1.21 -4.54
N GLY A 61 -6.61 0.96 -5.76
CA GLY A 61 -5.34 0.29 -6.05
C GLY A 61 -5.43 -0.49 -7.36
N GLY A 62 -4.99 -1.75 -7.36
CA GLY A 62 -5.03 -2.61 -8.55
C GLY A 62 -6.45 -2.83 -9.09
N GLY A 63 -6.56 -3.12 -10.38
CA GLY A 63 -7.82 -3.32 -11.09
C GLY A 63 -7.65 -3.04 -12.58
N TYR A 64 -7.66 -4.08 -13.39
CA TYR A 64 -7.16 -4.02 -14.78
C TYR A 64 -8.24 -4.34 -15.82
N THR A 65 -9.43 -4.73 -15.37
CA THR A 65 -10.67 -4.70 -16.15
C THR A 65 -11.49 -3.46 -15.77
N LEU A 66 -11.22 -2.31 -16.40
CA LEU A 66 -11.73 -0.98 -15.98
C LEU A 66 -13.25 -0.93 -15.72
N ARG A 67 -14.06 -1.56 -16.58
CA ARG A 67 -15.53 -1.60 -16.41
C ARG A 67 -15.98 -2.28 -15.11
N ASN A 68 -15.21 -3.25 -14.62
CA ASN A 68 -15.49 -3.92 -13.35
C ASN A 68 -14.97 -3.12 -12.17
N VAL A 69 -13.83 -2.42 -12.33
CA VAL A 69 -13.30 -1.50 -11.32
C VAL A 69 -14.32 -0.40 -11.00
N ALA A 70 -14.86 0.25 -12.04
CA ALA A 70 -15.87 1.28 -11.89
C ALA A 70 -17.12 0.77 -11.15
N ARG A 71 -17.62 -0.42 -11.51
CA ARG A 71 -18.75 -1.07 -10.80
C ARG A 71 -18.43 -1.35 -9.34
N CYS A 72 -17.26 -1.91 -9.07
CA CYS A 72 -16.85 -2.30 -7.73
C CYS A 72 -16.77 -1.10 -6.80
N TRP A 73 -15.99 -0.09 -7.18
CA TRP A 73 -15.79 1.09 -6.35
C TRP A 73 -17.07 1.93 -6.21
N THR A 74 -17.92 1.98 -7.24
CA THR A 74 -19.26 2.61 -7.12
C THR A 74 -20.11 1.89 -6.08
N TYR A 75 -20.13 0.56 -6.11
CA TYR A 75 -20.88 -0.24 -5.13
C TYR A 75 -20.31 -0.13 -3.72
N GLU A 76 -18.99 -0.22 -3.56
CA GLU A 76 -18.33 -0.06 -2.26
C GLU A 76 -18.56 1.33 -1.67
N THR A 77 -18.59 2.37 -2.51
CA THR A 77 -18.94 3.73 -2.06
C THR A 77 -20.37 3.78 -1.52
N SER A 78 -21.32 3.12 -2.19
CA SER A 78 -22.70 3.00 -1.70
C SER A 78 -22.74 2.27 -0.34
N LEU A 79 -21.94 1.23 -0.17
CA LEU A 79 -21.81 0.54 1.11
C LEU A 79 -21.19 1.45 2.18
N LEU A 80 -20.17 2.23 1.87
CA LEU A 80 -19.58 3.16 2.85
C LEU A 80 -20.58 4.24 3.31
N LEU A 81 -21.47 4.67 2.42
CA LEU A 81 -22.53 5.63 2.71
C LEU A 81 -23.79 5.00 3.33
N ASP A 82 -23.85 3.66 3.42
CA ASP A 82 -25.04 2.89 3.80
C ASP A 82 -26.27 3.15 2.91
N GLU A 83 -26.02 3.43 1.62
CA GLU A 83 -27.04 3.76 0.63
C GLU A 83 -27.29 2.60 -0.33
N GLN A 84 -28.57 2.28 -0.54
CA GLN A 84 -28.98 1.29 -1.53
C GLN A 84 -29.10 1.93 -2.90
N ILE A 85 -28.39 1.37 -3.89
CA ILE A 85 -28.40 1.86 -5.27
C ILE A 85 -28.99 0.82 -6.21
N SER A 86 -29.56 1.29 -7.32
CA SER A 86 -30.13 0.43 -8.36
C SER A 86 -29.07 -0.46 -8.99
N ASN A 87 -29.48 -1.66 -9.41
CA ASN A 87 -28.62 -2.51 -10.23
C ASN A 87 -28.57 -2.05 -11.69
N GLU A 88 -29.53 -1.23 -12.14
CA GLU A 88 -29.51 -0.63 -13.47
C GLU A 88 -28.58 0.59 -13.47
N LEU A 89 -27.63 0.63 -14.42
CA LEU A 89 -26.69 1.75 -14.49
C LEU A 89 -27.38 3.00 -15.03
N PRO A 90 -27.12 4.18 -14.43
CA PRO A 90 -27.64 5.43 -14.95
C PRO A 90 -26.99 5.79 -16.30
N TYR A 91 -27.70 6.57 -17.11
CA TYR A 91 -27.15 7.09 -18.35
C TYR A 91 -26.00 8.05 -18.06
N THR A 92 -24.84 7.77 -18.67
CA THR A 92 -23.63 8.57 -18.63
C THR A 92 -22.94 8.50 -20.00
N GLU A 93 -22.00 9.40 -20.27
CA GLU A 93 -21.19 9.36 -21.49
C GLU A 93 -20.39 8.05 -21.66
N TYR A 94 -20.16 7.33 -20.56
CA TYR A 94 -19.42 6.06 -20.54
C TYR A 94 -20.33 4.83 -20.53
N LEU A 95 -21.65 4.97 -20.64
CA LEU A 95 -22.59 3.83 -20.50
C LEU A 95 -22.28 2.67 -21.46
N GLU A 96 -21.83 2.99 -22.68
CA GLU A 96 -21.49 2.00 -23.70
C GLU A 96 -20.36 1.04 -23.28
N TYR A 97 -19.46 1.45 -22.37
CA TYR A 97 -18.41 0.59 -21.83
C TYR A 97 -18.96 -0.57 -20.97
N PHE A 98 -20.22 -0.48 -20.55
CA PHE A 98 -20.88 -1.45 -19.67
C PHE A 98 -21.79 -2.42 -20.42
N ALA A 99 -21.84 -2.35 -21.75
CA ALA A 99 -22.53 -3.31 -22.59
C ALA A 99 -22.02 -4.76 -22.37
N PRO A 100 -22.84 -5.78 -22.61
CA PRO A 100 -24.25 -5.70 -23.03
C PRO A 100 -25.26 -5.56 -21.89
N ASP A 101 -24.81 -5.74 -20.64
CA ASP A 101 -25.73 -5.91 -19.51
C ASP A 101 -26.26 -4.59 -18.97
N PHE A 102 -25.45 -3.52 -19.02
CA PHE A 102 -25.77 -2.21 -18.44
C PHE A 102 -26.18 -2.27 -16.96
N THR A 103 -25.67 -3.26 -16.23
CA THR A 103 -25.93 -3.45 -14.79
C THR A 103 -24.69 -3.24 -13.93
N LEU A 104 -24.90 -2.93 -12.66
CA LEU A 104 -23.87 -2.78 -11.62
C LEU A 104 -23.27 -4.13 -11.21
N HIS A 105 -24.11 -5.15 -11.09
CA HIS A 105 -23.73 -6.51 -10.72
C HIS A 105 -23.97 -7.48 -11.89
N PRO A 106 -23.07 -7.52 -12.87
CA PRO A 106 -23.15 -8.50 -13.95
C PRO A 106 -22.97 -9.92 -13.39
N GLU A 107 -23.53 -10.91 -14.09
CA GLU A 107 -23.37 -12.31 -13.70
C GLU A 107 -21.90 -12.73 -13.83
N VAL A 108 -21.36 -13.28 -12.73
CA VAL A 108 -19.98 -13.75 -12.70
C VAL A 108 -19.93 -15.19 -13.19
N VAL A 109 -19.73 -15.36 -14.49
CA VAL A 109 -19.44 -16.68 -15.07
C VAL A 109 -17.98 -17.01 -14.77
N THR A 110 -17.77 -17.87 -13.78
CA THR A 110 -16.44 -18.33 -13.37
C THR A 110 -16.03 -19.49 -14.26
N ARG A 111 -14.90 -19.38 -14.98
CA ARG A 111 -14.34 -20.47 -15.79
C ARG A 111 -13.30 -21.31 -15.06
N GLN A 112 -12.88 -20.88 -13.86
CA GLN A 112 -11.83 -21.49 -13.07
C GLN A 112 -12.40 -22.25 -11.88
N ASP A 113 -11.90 -23.47 -11.69
CA ASP A 113 -12.20 -24.23 -10.48
C ASP A 113 -11.52 -23.61 -9.26
N ASN A 114 -12.23 -23.58 -8.14
CA ASN A 114 -11.66 -23.11 -6.89
C ASN A 114 -10.65 -24.13 -6.34
N ALA A 115 -9.35 -23.84 -6.49
CA ALA A 115 -8.26 -24.67 -5.98
C ALA A 115 -8.08 -24.60 -4.44
N ASN A 116 -8.86 -23.77 -3.74
CA ASN A 116 -8.75 -23.60 -2.30
C ASN A 116 -9.65 -24.61 -1.56
N SER A 117 -9.06 -25.71 -1.11
CA SER A 117 -9.78 -26.68 -0.27
C SER A 117 -10.10 -26.12 1.11
N LYS A 118 -11.16 -26.63 1.73
CA LYS A 118 -11.57 -26.21 3.08
C LYS A 118 -10.44 -26.45 4.10
N GLN A 119 -9.79 -27.59 4.02
CA GLN A 119 -8.69 -27.99 4.90
C GLN A 119 -7.50 -27.03 4.77
N TYR A 120 -7.16 -26.63 3.55
CA TYR A 120 -6.11 -25.66 3.28
C TYR A 120 -6.42 -24.29 3.92
N LEU A 121 -7.63 -23.78 3.71
CA LEU A 121 -8.05 -22.49 4.25
C LEU A 121 -8.13 -22.49 5.79
N GLU A 122 -8.60 -23.59 6.39
CA GLU A 122 -8.62 -23.75 7.84
C GLU A 122 -7.22 -23.80 8.44
N ALA A 123 -6.29 -24.51 7.80
CA ALA A 123 -4.90 -24.58 8.24
C ALA A 123 -4.24 -23.19 8.24
N ILE A 124 -4.42 -22.41 7.17
CA ILE A 124 -3.91 -21.02 7.10
C ILE A 124 -4.58 -20.15 8.17
N THR A 125 -5.90 -20.23 8.32
CA THR A 125 -6.63 -19.41 9.31
C THR A 125 -6.13 -19.68 10.73
N ARG A 126 -5.89 -20.95 11.09
CA ARG A 126 -5.31 -21.31 12.40
C ARG A 126 -3.89 -20.77 12.55
N HIS A 127 -3.06 -20.91 11.52
CA HIS A 127 -1.68 -20.42 11.57
C HIS A 127 -1.62 -18.90 11.76
N VAL A 128 -2.45 -18.15 11.03
CA VAL A 128 -2.58 -16.69 11.20
C VAL A 128 -3.05 -16.33 12.61
N TYR A 129 -4.03 -17.06 13.15
CA TYR A 129 -4.50 -16.85 14.52
C TYR A 129 -3.40 -17.05 15.56
N ASP A 130 -2.59 -18.11 15.44
CA ASP A 130 -1.47 -18.35 16.36
C ASP A 130 -0.39 -17.26 16.26
N ASN A 131 -0.16 -16.71 15.07
CA ASN A 131 0.73 -15.55 14.91
C ASN A 131 0.16 -14.29 15.56
N LEU A 132 -1.16 -14.03 15.43
CA LEU A 132 -1.80 -12.86 16.04
C LEU A 132 -1.75 -12.90 17.58
N LYS A 133 -1.79 -14.08 18.21
CA LYS A 133 -1.57 -14.21 19.65
C LYS A 133 -0.20 -13.67 20.10
N MET A 134 0.83 -13.77 19.25
CA MET A 134 2.17 -13.28 19.57
C MET A 134 2.26 -11.75 19.50
N VAL A 135 1.30 -11.09 18.84
CA VAL A 135 1.17 -9.63 18.76
C VAL A 135 0.47 -9.06 20.00
N GLN A 136 -0.29 -9.90 20.72
CA GLN A 136 -0.98 -9.51 21.95
C GLN A 136 0.02 -8.91 22.93
N HIS A 137 -0.23 -7.65 23.34
CA HIS A 137 0.63 -6.84 24.20
C HIS A 137 1.89 -6.24 23.58
N SER A 138 2.01 -6.09 22.26
CA SER A 138 3.02 -5.19 21.71
C SER A 138 2.57 -3.75 21.99
N PRO A 139 3.12 -3.05 23.00
CA PRO A 139 2.71 -1.68 23.27
C PRO A 139 3.06 -0.87 22.04
N SER A 140 2.08 -0.18 21.47
CA SER A 140 2.31 0.81 20.42
C SER A 140 3.51 1.65 20.85
N VAL A 141 4.58 1.66 20.06
CA VAL A 141 5.67 2.61 20.27
C VAL A 141 5.00 3.97 20.19
N GLN A 142 4.92 4.64 21.34
CA GLN A 142 4.28 5.94 21.44
C GLN A 142 4.98 6.84 20.40
N MET A 143 4.21 7.46 19.51
CA MET A 143 4.76 8.46 18.60
C MET A 143 5.41 9.53 19.48
N GLN A 144 6.74 9.57 19.48
CA GLN A 144 7.51 10.59 20.15
C GLN A 144 7.68 11.72 19.16
N ASP A 145 7.37 12.95 19.57
CA ASP A 145 7.79 14.12 18.81
C ASP A 145 9.31 14.05 18.64
N VAL A 146 9.75 14.07 17.38
CA VAL A 146 11.16 14.14 17.06
C VAL A 146 11.67 15.46 17.65
N PRO A 147 12.66 15.45 18.56
CA PRO A 147 13.25 16.68 19.06
C PRO A 147 13.71 17.52 17.88
N CYS A 148 13.49 18.84 17.95
CA CYS A 148 14.00 19.77 16.94
C CYS A 148 15.48 19.46 16.70
N ASP A 149 15.87 19.26 15.43
CA ASP A 149 17.25 18.93 15.06
C ASP A 149 18.19 19.90 15.77
N ALA A 150 19.27 19.37 16.35
CA ALA A 150 20.27 20.16 17.08
C ALA A 150 21.07 21.14 16.18
N LEU A 151 20.63 21.30 14.93
CA LEU A 151 21.20 22.24 13.99
C LEU A 151 20.71 23.65 14.34
N PRO A 152 21.62 24.63 14.43
CA PRO A 152 21.24 26.02 14.57
C PRO A 152 20.25 26.40 13.47
N PRO A 153 19.35 27.38 13.71
CA PRO A 153 18.57 28.01 12.66
C PRO A 153 19.47 28.34 11.46
N GLU A 154 18.96 28.26 10.23
CA GLU A 154 19.73 28.59 9.01
C GLU A 154 20.44 29.97 9.10
N GLU A 155 19.91 30.88 9.93
CA GLU A 155 20.48 32.20 10.21
C GLU A 155 21.85 32.17 10.95
N ASP A 156 22.17 31.08 11.67
CA ASP A 156 23.44 30.90 12.40
C ASP A 156 24.47 30.06 11.63
N ARG A 157 24.13 29.53 10.45
CA ARG A 157 25.11 28.85 9.60
C ARG A 157 26.01 29.89 8.94
N GLN A 158 27.32 29.72 9.10
CA GLN A 158 28.28 30.49 8.30
C GLN A 158 27.92 30.28 6.83
N PRO A 159 27.88 31.35 6.00
CA PRO A 159 27.55 31.20 4.60
C PRO A 159 28.51 30.18 3.98
N GLU A 160 27.94 29.14 3.38
CA GLU A 160 28.68 28.20 2.53
C GLU A 160 29.51 29.04 1.55
N PRO A 161 30.84 28.89 1.55
CA PRO A 161 31.67 29.76 0.74
C PRO A 161 31.46 29.42 -0.74
N ASP A 162 31.37 30.46 -1.57
CA ASP A 162 31.08 30.34 -3.00
C ASP A 162 32.07 29.37 -3.68
N PRO A 163 31.60 28.28 -4.33
CA PRO A 163 32.46 27.28 -4.96
C PRO A 163 33.34 27.86 -6.09
N ASP A 164 32.99 29.02 -6.65
CA ASP A 164 33.79 29.71 -7.67
C ASP A 164 34.81 30.71 -7.08
N SER A 165 34.84 30.87 -5.76
CA SER A 165 35.80 31.73 -5.08
C SER A 165 37.07 30.95 -4.68
N ARG A 166 38.24 31.44 -5.07
CA ARG A 166 39.52 30.85 -4.64
C ARG A 166 39.71 31.05 -3.14
N HIS A 167 39.57 29.98 -2.36
CA HIS A 167 39.87 29.98 -0.94
C HIS A 167 41.38 30.13 -0.69
N ASN A 168 41.73 30.77 0.42
CA ASN A 168 43.12 30.91 0.84
C ASN A 168 43.64 29.56 1.34
N THR A 169 44.91 29.23 1.07
CA THR A 169 45.54 27.94 1.38
C THR A 169 45.45 27.58 2.86
N GLN A 170 45.42 28.58 3.75
CA GLN A 170 45.26 28.38 5.20
C GLN A 170 43.89 27.86 5.62
N ASP A 171 42.85 28.05 4.80
CA ASP A 171 41.48 27.62 5.11
C ASP A 171 41.22 26.21 4.57
N THR A 172 41.82 25.83 3.44
CA THR A 172 41.83 24.44 2.95
C THR A 172 42.59 23.50 3.88
N ASP A 173 43.69 23.94 4.49
CA ASP A 173 44.51 23.11 5.39
C ASP A 173 43.79 22.75 6.71
N LYS A 174 42.67 23.41 7.04
CA LYS A 174 41.87 23.11 8.24
C LYS A 174 40.81 22.03 7.98
N ILE A 175 40.55 21.69 6.72
CA ILE A 175 39.56 20.68 6.35
C ILE A 175 40.20 19.31 6.60
N THR A 176 39.64 18.55 7.53
CA THR A 176 40.14 17.20 7.82
C THR A 176 39.49 16.22 6.84
N GLU A 177 40.31 15.58 6.00
CA GLU A 177 39.82 14.53 5.12
C GLU A 177 39.38 13.31 5.94
N PRO A 178 38.20 12.75 5.66
CA PRO A 178 37.69 11.59 6.37
C PRO A 178 38.46 10.32 6.00
N ASN A 179 38.73 9.43 6.96
CA ASN A 179 39.56 8.23 6.80
C ASN A 179 39.08 7.21 5.73
N ASN A 180 37.89 7.40 5.17
CA ASN A 180 37.27 6.56 4.15
C ASN A 180 37.22 7.25 2.76
N GLU A 181 37.93 8.36 2.58
CA GLU A 181 38.16 8.99 1.28
C GLU A 181 39.20 8.14 0.50
N TYR A 182 38.75 7.45 -0.55
CA TYR A 182 39.61 6.63 -1.42
C TYR A 182 40.09 7.37 -2.68
N TYR A 183 39.69 8.63 -2.85
CA TYR A 183 39.98 9.44 -4.03
C TYR A 183 41.16 10.38 -3.73
N ALA A 184 42.31 10.14 -4.35
CA ALA A 184 43.53 10.94 -4.12
C ALA A 184 43.66 12.16 -5.07
N GLY A 185 42.57 12.58 -5.71
CA GLY A 185 42.47 13.76 -6.57
C GLY A 185 42.53 13.48 -8.08
N ASP A 186 42.49 14.55 -8.88
CA ASP A 186 42.30 14.48 -10.36
C ASP A 186 43.41 13.77 -11.17
N LYS A 187 44.47 13.30 -10.51
CA LYS A 187 45.56 12.51 -11.14
C LYS A 187 45.51 11.03 -10.78
N ASP A 188 44.44 10.58 -10.13
CA ASP A 188 44.25 9.18 -9.80
C ASP A 188 44.02 8.36 -11.09
N GLN A 189 45.06 7.63 -11.52
CA GLN A 189 44.99 6.69 -12.64
C GLN A 189 45.31 5.29 -12.13
N ASP A 190 44.35 4.71 -11.42
CA ASP A 190 44.38 3.29 -11.14
C ASP A 190 44.19 2.50 -12.45
N LYS A 191 45.29 1.92 -12.91
CA LYS A 191 45.36 1.06 -14.09
C LYS A 191 44.45 -0.15 -13.88
N MET A 192 43.58 -0.42 -14.86
CA MET A 192 42.90 -1.71 -14.96
C MET A 192 43.95 -2.82 -15.13
N ASP A 193 44.08 -3.70 -14.13
CA ASP A 193 44.80 -4.96 -14.27
C ASP A 193 44.05 -5.85 -15.27
N THR A 194 44.49 -5.84 -16.52
CA THR A 194 44.30 -6.96 -17.43
C THR A 194 45.19 -8.11 -16.98
N ASN A 195 44.61 -9.23 -16.59
CA ASN A 195 45.19 -10.54 -16.86
C ASN A 195 44.11 -11.61 -16.97
N GLU A 196 43.87 -12.04 -18.20
CA GLU A 196 43.48 -13.42 -18.51
C GLU A 196 44.60 -14.37 -18.05
N SER A 197 44.22 -15.41 -17.29
CA SER A 197 44.58 -16.82 -17.50
C SER A 197 43.81 -17.68 -16.50
#